data_AF-X1QMB7-F1
#
_entry.id   AF-X1QMB7-F1
#
_cell.length_a   1.000
_cell.length_b   1.000
_cell.length_c   1.000
_cell.angle_alpha   90.00
_cell.angle_beta   90.00
_cell.angle_gamma   90.00
#
_symmetry.space_group_name_H-M   'P 1'
#
loop_
_entity.id
_entity.type
_entity.pdbx_description
1 polymer ?
#
loop_
_entity_poly.entity_id
_entity_poly.type
_entity_poly.pdbx_seq_one_letter_code
_entity_poly.pdbx_strand_id
1 'polypeptide(L)'
;EKISAAYTYIRYVELWLPSVLGDFADIPGISSINEWVGRMCAPDGIVGACQRDFSNVAWGEITSSSLFMNGFLLVLMVVLSVRMFLRINKTHPKLRFTRTHNIKSYVQENKAQYPHLRMFAELDLIAQPLDHPVFGMSQTSRQFAYEHLLISGWQAQSDRSWAPTLDREKATEVMRRQLGQHWTRVGNLSAAETLLVAIALPRVVATDTSLDDEAFKAAMADSDYMVAWCWDQFKAPSAKGGKGAGAADPYA
;
A
#
# COMPACT_ATOMS: atom_id res chain seq x y z
N GLU A 1 19.53 44.23 36.63
CA GLU A 1 18.75 45.15 35.79
C GLU A 1 18.88 44.88 34.29
N LYS A 2 20.03 45.13 33.62
CA LYS A 2 20.12 44.96 32.16
C LYS A 2 19.81 43.54 31.65
N ILE A 3 20.26 42.51 32.39
CA ILE A 3 20.04 41.10 32.03
C ILE A 3 18.59 40.67 32.27
N SER A 4 17.98 41.11 33.39
CA SER A 4 16.59 40.82 33.73
C SER A 4 15.62 41.49 32.76
N ALA A 5 15.90 42.75 32.38
CA ALA A 5 15.14 43.46 31.36
C ALA A 5 15.25 42.75 30.00
N ALA A 6 16.47 42.48 29.51
CA ALA A 6 16.67 41.82 28.21
C ALA A 6 15.98 40.45 28.14
N TYR A 7 16.11 39.62 29.18
CA TYR A 7 15.45 38.31 29.23
C TYR A 7 13.92 38.45 29.17
N THR A 8 13.35 39.36 29.96
CA THR A 8 11.90 39.54 30.03
C THR A 8 11.33 40.02 28.69
N TYR A 9 11.99 40.96 28.03
CA TYR A 9 11.55 41.46 26.72
C TYR A 9 11.65 40.39 25.62
N ILE A 10 12.73 39.59 25.59
CA ILE A 10 12.87 38.49 24.63
C ILE A 10 11.74 37.47 24.81
N ARG A 11 11.48 37.05 26.06
CA ARG A 11 10.42 36.09 26.37
C ARG A 11 9.03 36.65 26.16
N TYR A 12 8.82 37.94 26.41
CA TYR A 12 7.55 38.61 26.10
C TYR A 12 7.25 38.56 24.60
N VAL A 13 8.24 38.79 23.73
CA VAL A 13 8.07 38.67 22.28
C VAL A 13 7.79 37.22 21.86
N GLU A 14 8.51 36.24 22.41
CA GLU A 14 8.29 34.81 22.11
C GLU A 14 6.91 34.32 22.56
N LEU A 15 6.40 34.83 23.67
CA LEU A 15 5.15 34.41 24.30
C LEU A 15 3.97 35.34 23.99
N TRP A 16 4.16 36.36 23.15
CA TRP A 16 3.13 37.35 22.85
C TRP A 16 1.86 36.72 22.28
N LEU A 17 2.00 35.84 21.30
CA LEU A 17 0.86 35.18 20.66
C LEU A 17 0.08 34.31 21.66
N PRO A 18 0.70 33.40 22.44
CA PRO A 18 -0.04 32.65 23.46
C PRO A 18 -0.58 33.54 24.59
N SER A 19 0.13 34.59 25.02
CA SER A 19 -0.40 35.46 26.10
C SER A 19 -1.67 36.19 25.67
N VAL A 20 -1.69 36.73 24.45
CA VAL A 20 -2.88 37.39 23.89
C VAL A 20 -4.03 36.39 23.72
N LEU A 21 -3.76 35.17 23.24
CA LEU A 21 -4.78 34.12 23.13
C LEU A 21 -5.35 33.70 24.49
N GLY A 22 -4.54 33.75 25.56
CA GLY A 22 -4.97 33.49 26.93
C GLY A 22 -5.95 34.53 27.49
N ASP A 23 -5.90 35.78 27.01
CA ASP A 23 -6.87 36.81 27.38
C ASP A 23 -8.25 36.58 26.72
N PHE A 24 -8.28 35.91 25.57
CA PHE A 24 -9.52 35.66 24.81
C PHE A 24 -10.13 34.27 25.04
N ALA A 25 -9.34 33.30 25.48
CA ALA A 25 -9.80 31.94 25.75
C ALA A 25 -9.04 31.31 26.92
N ASP A 26 -9.77 30.85 27.93
CA ASP A 26 -9.21 30.21 29.14
C ASP A 26 -8.79 28.75 28.84
N ILE A 27 -7.74 28.61 28.04
CA ILE A 27 -7.19 27.32 27.61
C ILE A 27 -6.17 26.85 28.65
N PRO A 28 -6.32 25.64 29.20
CA PRO A 28 -5.40 25.12 30.20
C PRO A 28 -3.96 25.06 29.67
N GLY A 29 -3.04 25.74 30.36
CA GLY A 29 -1.63 25.89 29.98
C GLY A 29 -1.29 27.18 29.25
N ILE A 30 -2.27 27.91 28.71
CA ILE A 30 -2.10 29.26 28.16
C ILE A 30 -2.33 30.31 29.26
N SER A 31 -3.23 30.04 30.20
CA SER A 31 -3.45 30.87 31.40
C SER A 31 -2.17 31.05 32.23
N SER A 32 -1.35 30.01 32.38
CA SER A 32 -0.06 30.11 33.09
C SER A 32 0.98 30.97 32.36
N ILE A 33 0.92 31.05 31.03
CA ILE A 33 1.76 31.94 30.21
C ILE A 33 1.29 33.38 30.39
N ASN A 34 -0.02 33.61 30.38
CA ASN A 34 -0.59 34.93 30.65
C ASN A 34 -0.23 35.43 32.06
N GLU A 35 -0.42 34.59 33.09
CA GLU A 35 0.00 34.89 34.46
C GLU A 35 1.51 35.15 34.59
N TRP A 36 2.34 34.48 33.79
CA TRP A 36 3.77 34.73 33.74
C TRP A 36 4.08 36.10 33.12
N VAL A 37 3.45 36.45 31.99
CA VAL A 37 3.60 37.75 31.32
C VAL A 37 3.09 38.89 32.21
N GLY A 38 1.95 38.71 32.87
CA GLY A 38 1.40 39.65 33.83
C GLY A 38 2.30 39.86 35.05
N ARG A 39 2.93 38.79 35.57
CA ARG A 39 3.88 38.90 36.69
C ARG A 39 5.22 39.49 36.31
N MET A 40 5.78 39.13 35.15
CA MET A 40 7.16 39.45 34.77
C MET A 40 7.28 40.73 33.95
N CYS A 41 6.33 41.01 33.05
CA CYS A 41 6.37 42.19 32.17
C CYS A 41 5.34 43.24 32.59
N ALA A 42 4.12 42.83 32.96
CA ALA A 42 2.98 43.72 33.22
C ALA A 42 2.83 44.77 32.09
N PRO A 43 2.54 44.34 30.85
CA PRO A 43 2.50 45.23 29.69
C PRO A 43 1.31 46.20 29.77
N ASP A 44 1.54 47.44 29.32
CA ASP A 44 0.47 48.44 29.17
C ASP A 44 -0.34 48.16 27.88
N GLY A 45 -1.33 47.28 27.98
CA GLY A 45 -2.15 46.81 26.84
C GLY A 45 -1.50 45.68 26.03
N ILE A 46 -2.09 45.37 24.86
CA ILE A 46 -1.72 44.21 24.01
C ILE A 46 -0.31 44.34 23.39
N VAL A 47 0.15 45.57 23.17
CA VAL A 47 1.49 45.89 22.63
C VAL A 47 2.07 47.04 23.45
N GLY A 48 2.24 46.80 24.76
CA GLY A 48 2.81 47.77 25.70
C GLY A 48 4.27 47.48 26.07
N ALA A 49 4.97 48.52 26.55
CA ALA A 49 6.24 48.34 27.25
C ALA A 49 6.00 47.67 28.63
N CYS A 50 6.97 46.90 29.10
CA CYS A 50 6.89 46.27 30.42
C CYS A 50 7.02 47.34 31.52
N GLN A 51 6.05 47.40 32.45
CA GLN A 51 6.01 48.37 33.55
C GLN A 51 6.66 47.87 34.85
N ARG A 52 7.13 46.62 34.89
CA ARG A 52 7.76 46.03 36.07
C ARG A 52 9.15 46.62 36.32
N ASP A 53 9.46 46.89 37.60
CA ASP A 53 10.80 47.24 38.05
C ASP A 53 11.75 46.02 38.01
N PHE A 54 12.70 46.04 37.08
CA PHE A 54 13.66 44.96 36.82
C PHE A 54 14.82 44.89 37.83
N SER A 55 14.91 45.84 38.76
CA SER A 55 15.89 45.83 39.85
C SER A 55 15.52 44.81 40.95
N ASN A 56 14.22 44.50 41.09
CA ASN A 56 13.68 43.62 42.14
C ASN A 56 13.44 42.18 41.68
N VAL A 57 13.82 41.82 40.46
CA VAL A 57 13.65 40.44 39.94
C VAL A 57 14.75 39.55 40.49
N ALA A 58 14.38 38.56 41.29
CA ALA A 58 15.33 37.61 41.84
C ALA A 58 15.89 36.68 40.76
N TRP A 59 17.20 36.43 40.80
CA TRP A 59 17.87 35.52 39.86
C TRP A 59 17.25 34.11 39.81
N GLY A 60 16.72 33.61 40.93
CA GLY A 60 16.04 32.32 41.00
C GLY A 60 14.74 32.24 40.17
N GLU A 61 14.02 33.36 40.02
CA GLU A 61 12.79 33.42 39.22
C GLU A 61 13.12 33.36 37.72
N ILE A 62 14.22 34.00 37.30
CA ILE A 62 14.71 33.95 35.92
C ILE A 62 15.20 32.54 35.56
N THR A 63 15.98 31.92 36.44
CA THR A 63 16.54 30.58 36.21
C THR A 63 15.45 29.51 36.15
N SER A 64 14.49 29.54 37.07
CA SER A 64 13.37 28.58 37.07
C SER A 64 12.50 28.74 35.83
N SER A 65 12.12 29.98 35.49
CA SER A 65 11.40 30.30 34.26
C SER A 65 12.12 29.82 33.00
N SER A 66 13.43 30.04 32.92
CA SER A 66 14.25 29.62 31.79
C SER A 66 14.29 28.09 31.64
N LEU A 67 14.40 27.35 32.75
CA LEU A 67 14.39 25.88 32.73
C LEU A 67 13.07 25.32 32.21
N PHE A 68 11.93 25.83 32.68
CA PHE A 68 10.62 25.37 32.23
C PHE A 68 10.37 25.70 30.75
N MET A 69 10.65 26.93 30.33
CA MET A 69 10.42 27.36 28.94
C MET A 69 11.35 26.66 27.95
N ASN A 70 12.64 26.55 28.28
CA ASN A 70 13.59 25.83 27.42
C ASN A 70 13.26 24.33 27.38
N GLY A 71 12.82 23.73 28.49
CA GLY A 71 12.36 22.34 28.51
C GLY A 71 11.14 22.11 27.61
N PHE A 72 10.14 23.00 27.69
CA PHE A 72 8.97 22.94 26.82
C PHE A 72 9.34 23.10 25.33
N LEU A 73 10.14 24.11 24.99
CA LEU A 73 10.60 24.34 23.62
C LEU A 73 11.44 23.17 23.09
N LEU A 74 12.26 22.54 23.94
CA LEU A 74 13.02 21.34 23.59
C LEU A 74 12.09 20.17 23.26
N VAL A 75 11.06 19.91 24.09
CA VAL A 75 10.07 18.85 23.83
C VAL A 75 9.35 19.11 22.50
N LEU A 76 8.92 20.34 22.25
CA LEU A 76 8.26 20.72 21.01
C LEU A 76 9.19 20.53 19.80
N MET A 77 10.45 20.95 19.90
CA MET A 77 11.47 20.75 18.87
C MET A 77 11.73 19.26 18.59
N VAL A 78 11.80 18.42 19.63
CA VAL A 78 11.96 16.97 19.47
C VAL A 78 10.77 16.37 18.75
N VAL A 79 9.54 16.72 19.15
CA VAL A 79 8.31 16.23 18.50
C VAL A 79 8.26 16.64 17.03
N LEU A 80 8.55 17.91 16.71
CA LEU A 80 8.58 18.39 15.33
C LEU A 80 9.69 17.71 14.52
N SER A 81 10.87 17.51 15.10
CA SER A 81 11.99 16.83 14.45
C SER A 81 11.66 15.35 14.15
N VAL A 82 11.06 14.63 15.10
CA VAL A 82 10.60 13.25 14.89
C VAL A 82 9.52 13.20 13.81
N ARG A 83 8.54 14.10 13.86
CA ARG A 83 7.47 14.16 12.84
C ARG A 83 8.04 14.46 11.45
N MET A 84 9.00 15.38 11.36
CA MET A 84 9.68 15.72 10.12
C MET A 84 10.55 14.57 9.61
N PHE A 85 11.27 13.88 10.49
CA PHE A 85 12.05 12.68 10.15
C PHE A 85 11.16 11.57 9.59
N LEU A 86 10.03 11.27 10.24
CA LEU A 86 9.05 10.30 9.76
C LEU A 86 8.47 10.70 8.40
N ARG A 87 8.23 11.99 8.17
CA ARG A 87 7.75 12.50 6.89
C ARG A 87 8.81 12.34 5.80
N ILE A 88 10.05 12.78 6.04
CA ILE A 88 11.17 12.69 5.10
C ILE A 88 11.45 11.23 4.74
N ASN A 89 11.46 10.32 5.71
CA ASN A 89 11.69 8.89 5.45
C ASN A 89 10.56 8.27 4.59
N LYS A 90 9.34 8.82 4.65
CA LYS A 90 8.20 8.40 3.81
C LYS A 90 8.21 9.03 2.42
N THR A 91 8.62 10.30 2.29
CA THR A 91 8.49 11.07 1.04
C THR A 91 9.76 11.18 0.22
N HIS A 92 10.94 11.06 0.83
CA HIS A 92 12.20 11.31 0.14
C HIS A 92 12.57 10.14 -0.78
N PRO A 93 12.66 10.36 -2.11
CA PRO A 93 12.85 9.30 -3.09
C PRO A 93 14.17 8.56 -2.87
N LYS A 94 15.27 9.25 -2.53
CA LYS A 94 16.54 8.58 -2.24
C LYS A 94 16.43 7.62 -1.07
N LEU A 95 15.76 7.99 0.03
CA LEU A 95 15.68 7.12 1.23
C LEU A 95 14.69 5.96 1.04
N ARG A 96 13.69 6.16 0.18
CA ARG A 96 12.71 5.15 -0.19
C ARG A 96 13.30 4.12 -1.17
N PHE A 97 14.04 4.57 -2.18
CA PHE A 97 14.51 3.74 -3.29
C PHE A 97 15.96 3.22 -3.15
N THR A 98 16.76 3.68 -2.19
CA THR A 98 18.11 3.12 -1.95
C THR A 98 18.12 1.91 -1.01
N ARG A 99 16.97 1.28 -0.77
CA ARG A 99 16.88 0.10 0.10
C ARG A 99 17.25 -1.15 -0.71
N THR A 100 17.97 -2.07 -0.07
CA THR A 100 18.22 -3.39 -0.65
C THR A 100 16.96 -4.23 -0.50
N HIS A 101 16.32 -4.56 -1.62
CA HIS A 101 15.10 -5.36 -1.61
C HIS A 101 15.40 -6.85 -1.75
N ASN A 102 14.70 -7.65 -0.96
CA ASN A 102 14.43 -9.05 -1.30
C ASN A 102 13.15 -9.12 -2.16
N ILE A 103 12.91 -10.27 -2.83
CA ILE A 103 11.74 -10.46 -3.73
C ILE A 103 10.43 -10.07 -3.04
N LYS A 104 10.23 -10.47 -1.78
CA LYS A 104 9.02 -10.16 -1.01
C LYS A 104 8.82 -8.66 -0.80
N SER A 105 9.85 -7.95 -0.33
CA SER A 105 9.80 -6.50 -0.12
C SER A 105 9.63 -5.74 -1.43
N TYR A 106 10.25 -6.21 -2.51
CA TYR A 106 10.09 -5.65 -3.85
C TYR A 106 8.64 -5.76 -4.33
N VAL A 107 8.02 -6.94 -4.22
CA VAL A 107 6.62 -7.17 -4.62
C VAL A 107 5.67 -6.31 -3.77
N GLN A 108 5.92 -6.20 -2.46
CA GLN A 108 5.09 -5.41 -1.55
C GLN A 108 5.12 -3.90 -1.84
N GLU A 109 6.23 -3.38 -2.36
CA GLU A 109 6.31 -1.97 -2.78
C GLU A 109 5.73 -1.75 -4.17
N ASN A 110 5.97 -2.69 -5.10
CA ASN A 110 5.55 -2.57 -6.49
C ASN A 110 4.05 -2.88 -6.72
N LYS A 111 3.36 -3.53 -5.78
CA LYS A 111 1.91 -3.82 -5.90
C LYS A 111 1.02 -2.58 -6.02
N ALA A 112 1.54 -1.41 -5.63
CA ALA A 112 0.84 -0.14 -5.84
C ALA A 112 0.84 0.29 -7.30
N GLN A 113 1.93 0.01 -8.02
CA GLN A 113 2.09 0.34 -9.43
C GLN A 113 1.57 -0.77 -10.36
N TYR A 114 1.74 -2.03 -9.96
CA TYR A 114 1.37 -3.20 -10.74
C TYR A 114 0.29 -4.00 -10.01
N PRO A 115 -0.99 -3.85 -10.38
CA PRO A 115 -2.12 -4.45 -9.66
C PRO A 115 -2.09 -5.98 -9.60
N HIS A 116 -1.56 -6.66 -10.63
CA HIS A 116 -1.43 -8.11 -10.66
C HIS A 116 -0.54 -8.66 -9.52
N LEU A 117 0.44 -7.86 -9.04
CA LEU A 117 1.30 -8.25 -7.93
C LEU A 117 0.55 -8.32 -6.60
N ARG A 118 -0.65 -7.73 -6.48
CA ARG A 118 -1.46 -7.82 -5.25
C ARG A 118 -1.85 -9.26 -4.93
N MET A 119 -2.07 -10.09 -5.95
CA MET A 119 -2.35 -11.51 -5.78
C MET A 119 -1.09 -12.27 -5.37
N PHE A 120 0.00 -12.10 -6.12
CA PHE A 120 1.27 -12.79 -5.84
C PHE A 120 1.96 -12.34 -4.55
N ALA A 121 1.64 -11.16 -4.04
CA ALA A 121 2.14 -10.67 -2.75
C ALA A 121 1.65 -11.52 -1.55
N GLU A 122 0.51 -12.20 -1.73
CA GLU A 122 -0.19 -12.94 -0.68
C GLU A 122 -0.07 -14.46 -0.86
N LEU A 123 0.24 -14.91 -2.07
CA LEU A 123 0.48 -16.33 -2.37
C LEU A 123 1.93 -16.71 -2.10
N ASP A 124 2.13 -17.82 -1.39
CA ASP A 124 3.44 -18.48 -1.28
C ASP A 124 3.49 -19.68 -2.22
N LEU A 125 3.79 -19.43 -3.49
CA LEU A 125 3.89 -20.48 -4.52
C LEU A 125 5.16 -21.34 -4.37
N ILE A 126 6.15 -20.89 -3.60
CA ILE A 126 7.40 -21.64 -3.39
C ILE A 126 7.15 -22.81 -2.44
N ALA A 127 6.27 -22.62 -1.45
CA ALA A 127 5.88 -23.67 -0.52
C ALA A 127 4.88 -24.68 -1.11
N GLN A 128 4.21 -24.35 -2.21
CA GLN A 128 3.22 -25.24 -2.83
C GLN A 128 3.89 -26.34 -3.64
N PRO A 129 3.33 -27.57 -3.64
CA PRO A 129 3.87 -28.66 -4.45
C PRO A 129 3.59 -28.43 -5.94
N LEU A 130 4.45 -28.98 -6.80
CA LEU A 130 4.37 -28.75 -8.25
C LEU A 130 3.14 -29.38 -8.91
N ASP A 131 2.54 -30.37 -8.26
CA ASP A 131 1.32 -31.07 -8.69
C ASP A 131 0.05 -30.50 -8.03
N HIS A 132 0.14 -29.31 -7.40
CA HIS A 132 -1.01 -28.66 -6.77
C HIS A 132 -2.15 -28.47 -7.80
N PRO A 133 -3.41 -28.85 -7.48
CA PRO A 133 -4.51 -28.86 -8.46
C PRO A 133 -4.84 -27.47 -9.05
N VAL A 134 -4.56 -26.40 -8.31
CA VAL A 134 -4.89 -25.01 -8.71
C VAL A 134 -3.66 -24.19 -9.13
N PHE A 135 -2.49 -24.49 -8.56
CA PHE A 135 -1.28 -23.66 -8.67
C PHE A 135 -0.08 -24.44 -9.18
N GLY A 136 -0.29 -25.73 -9.47
CA GLY A 136 0.73 -26.61 -9.99
C GLY A 136 1.08 -26.29 -11.43
N MET A 137 2.17 -26.89 -11.88
CA MET A 137 2.59 -26.78 -13.27
C MET A 137 1.68 -27.62 -14.18
N SER A 138 1.60 -27.21 -15.45
CA SER A 138 0.97 -28.04 -16.47
C SER A 138 1.63 -29.41 -16.52
N GLN A 139 0.82 -30.46 -16.59
CA GLN A 139 1.32 -31.84 -16.67
C GLN A 139 2.17 -32.05 -17.92
N THR A 140 3.24 -32.84 -17.76
CA THR A 140 3.99 -33.35 -18.92
C THR A 140 3.13 -34.32 -19.73
N SER A 141 3.45 -34.49 -21.01
CA SER A 141 2.76 -35.45 -21.89
C SER A 141 2.73 -36.87 -21.32
N ARG A 142 3.80 -37.28 -20.62
CA ARG A 142 3.89 -38.58 -19.95
C ARG A 142 2.98 -38.68 -18.73
N GLN A 143 2.95 -37.66 -17.86
CA GLN A 143 2.07 -37.63 -16.70
C GLN A 143 0.61 -37.64 -17.14
N PHE A 144 0.27 -36.82 -18.13
CA PHE A 144 -1.07 -36.77 -18.73
C PHE A 144 -1.49 -38.13 -19.31
N ALA A 145 -0.63 -38.78 -20.09
CA ALA A 145 -0.90 -40.10 -20.65
C ALA A 145 -1.04 -41.19 -19.59
N TYR A 146 -0.30 -41.07 -18.48
CA TYR A 146 -0.38 -41.99 -17.35
C TYR A 146 -1.68 -41.82 -16.55
N GLU A 147 -2.03 -40.58 -16.19
CA GLU A 147 -3.23 -40.25 -15.43
C GLU A 147 -4.51 -40.67 -16.14
N HIS A 148 -4.57 -40.47 -17.46
CA HIS A 148 -5.71 -40.87 -18.27
C HIS A 148 -5.61 -42.31 -18.83
N LEU A 149 -4.60 -43.09 -18.42
CA LEU A 149 -4.39 -44.48 -18.85
C LEU A 149 -4.43 -44.66 -20.38
N LEU A 150 -3.75 -43.75 -21.09
CA LEU A 150 -3.77 -43.67 -22.57
C LEU A 150 -2.79 -44.63 -23.24
N ILE A 151 -1.90 -45.30 -22.50
CA ILE A 151 -0.90 -46.20 -23.06
C ILE A 151 -1.50 -47.60 -23.21
N SER A 152 -1.61 -48.07 -24.46
CA SER A 152 -2.13 -49.41 -24.79
C SER A 152 -1.04 -50.45 -24.98
N GLY A 153 0.19 -50.03 -25.28
CA GLY A 153 1.31 -50.94 -25.52
C GLY A 153 2.62 -50.21 -25.77
N TRP A 154 3.63 -50.96 -26.22
CA TRP A 154 4.95 -50.44 -26.55
C TRP A 154 5.42 -50.99 -27.88
N GLN A 155 5.97 -50.13 -28.73
CA GLN A 155 6.50 -50.48 -30.04
C GLN A 155 8.01 -50.22 -30.07
N ALA A 156 8.77 -51.23 -30.51
CA ALA A 156 10.20 -51.08 -30.74
C ALA A 156 10.46 -50.19 -31.96
N GLN A 157 11.36 -49.23 -31.79
CA GLN A 157 11.82 -48.32 -32.83
C GLN A 157 13.10 -48.83 -33.48
N SER A 158 13.45 -48.28 -34.65
CA SER A 158 14.62 -48.67 -35.44
C SER A 158 15.96 -48.40 -34.74
N ASP A 159 15.97 -47.49 -33.76
CA ASP A 159 17.11 -47.11 -32.92
C ASP A 159 17.26 -47.99 -31.66
N ARG A 160 16.52 -49.10 -31.56
CA ARG A 160 16.43 -49.98 -30.38
C ARG A 160 15.78 -49.33 -29.15
N SER A 161 15.16 -48.16 -29.29
CA SER A 161 14.31 -47.58 -28.24
C SER A 161 12.90 -48.17 -28.27
N TRP A 162 12.13 -47.96 -27.20
CA TRP A 162 10.73 -48.35 -27.11
C TRP A 162 9.87 -47.09 -26.99
N ALA A 163 8.89 -46.94 -27.88
CA ALA A 163 7.92 -45.85 -27.84
C ALA A 163 6.56 -46.39 -27.37
N PRO A 164 5.84 -45.66 -26.50
CA PRO A 164 4.50 -46.07 -26.08
C PRO A 164 3.51 -45.90 -27.24
N THR A 165 2.63 -46.89 -27.41
CA THR A 165 1.50 -46.83 -28.33
C THR A 165 0.29 -46.24 -27.59
N LEU A 166 -0.32 -45.21 -28.17
CA LEU A 166 -1.50 -44.56 -27.61
C LEU A 166 -2.80 -45.29 -28.01
N ASP A 167 -3.69 -45.45 -27.04
CA ASP A 167 -5.10 -45.81 -27.28
C ASP A 167 -5.81 -44.62 -27.91
N ARG A 168 -6.05 -44.70 -29.22
CA ARG A 168 -6.64 -43.59 -30.00
C ARG A 168 -8.07 -43.30 -29.59
N GLU A 169 -8.85 -44.30 -29.20
CA GLU A 169 -10.26 -44.11 -28.86
C GLU A 169 -10.37 -43.36 -27.53
N LYS A 170 -9.64 -43.81 -26.50
CA LYS A 170 -9.57 -43.12 -25.21
C LYS A 170 -8.97 -41.72 -25.33
N ALA A 171 -7.88 -41.57 -26.09
CA ALA A 171 -7.27 -40.27 -26.31
C ALA A 171 -8.25 -39.31 -26.98
N THR A 172 -9.01 -39.77 -27.98
CA THR A 172 -10.05 -38.96 -28.64
C THR A 172 -11.14 -38.55 -27.67
N GLU A 173 -11.58 -39.46 -26.79
CA GLU A 173 -12.59 -39.14 -25.78
C GLU A 173 -12.09 -38.08 -24.78
N VAL A 174 -10.88 -38.24 -24.24
CA VAL A 174 -10.28 -37.29 -23.28
C VAL A 174 -10.11 -35.91 -23.94
N MET A 175 -9.54 -35.86 -25.15
CA MET A 175 -9.37 -34.60 -25.88
C MET A 175 -10.70 -33.95 -26.21
N ARG A 176 -11.73 -34.74 -26.55
CA ARG A 176 -13.09 -34.22 -26.80
C ARG A 176 -13.69 -33.59 -25.55
N ARG A 177 -13.49 -34.20 -24.37
CA ARG A 177 -13.97 -33.64 -23.09
C ARG A 177 -13.30 -32.30 -22.75
N GLN A 178 -12.03 -32.12 -23.14
CA GLN A 178 -11.29 -30.87 -22.91
C GLN A 178 -11.73 -29.69 -23.77
N LEU A 179 -12.49 -29.91 -24.87
CA LEU A 179 -13.01 -28.84 -25.71
C LEU A 179 -14.00 -27.91 -24.98
N GLY A 180 -14.53 -28.34 -23.83
CA GLY A 180 -15.48 -27.55 -23.06
C GLY A 180 -16.86 -27.45 -23.71
N GLN A 181 -17.60 -26.41 -23.37
CA GLN A 181 -18.95 -26.19 -23.86
C GLN A 181 -18.95 -25.36 -25.15
N HIS A 182 -19.88 -25.66 -26.05
CA HIS A 182 -20.02 -24.91 -27.29
C HIS A 182 -20.57 -23.50 -27.02
N TRP A 183 -19.82 -22.49 -27.44
CA TRP A 183 -20.23 -21.10 -27.31
C TRP A 183 -21.31 -20.75 -28.34
N THR A 184 -22.54 -20.55 -27.88
CA THR A 184 -23.67 -20.18 -28.75
C THR A 184 -24.19 -18.77 -28.49
N ARG A 185 -24.07 -18.28 -27.25
CA ARG A 185 -24.54 -16.95 -26.82
C ARG A 185 -23.64 -16.43 -25.71
N VAL A 186 -23.55 -15.10 -25.59
CA VAL A 186 -22.78 -14.42 -24.53
C VAL A 186 -23.26 -14.84 -23.13
N GLY A 187 -24.57 -15.09 -22.95
CA GLY A 187 -25.14 -15.52 -21.66
C GLY A 187 -24.75 -16.93 -21.21
N ASN A 188 -24.07 -17.72 -22.05
CA ASN A 188 -23.61 -19.07 -21.69
C ASN A 188 -22.17 -19.08 -21.17
N LEU A 189 -21.49 -17.94 -21.19
CA LEU A 189 -20.13 -17.82 -20.67
C LEU A 189 -20.16 -17.78 -19.14
N SER A 190 -19.18 -18.41 -18.51
CA SER A 190 -18.91 -18.19 -17.10
C SER A 190 -18.53 -16.73 -16.85
N ALA A 191 -18.60 -16.30 -15.58
CA ALA A 191 -18.19 -14.96 -15.20
C ALA A 191 -16.74 -14.67 -15.60
N ALA A 192 -15.84 -15.64 -15.42
CA ALA A 192 -14.43 -15.49 -15.80
C ALA A 192 -14.24 -15.34 -17.32
N GLU A 193 -14.92 -16.17 -18.12
CA GLU A 193 -14.87 -16.08 -19.58
C GLU A 193 -15.46 -14.76 -20.08
N THR A 194 -16.54 -14.29 -19.47
CA THR A 194 -17.15 -12.98 -19.80
C THR A 194 -16.16 -11.84 -19.57
N LEU A 195 -15.41 -11.88 -18.46
CA LEU A 195 -14.38 -10.88 -18.17
C LEU A 195 -13.23 -10.95 -19.17
N LEU A 196 -12.77 -12.15 -19.53
CA LEU A 196 -11.72 -12.33 -20.54
C LEU A 196 -12.17 -11.80 -21.92
N VAL A 197 -13.41 -12.07 -22.32
CA VAL A 197 -13.99 -11.53 -23.55
C VAL A 197 -14.11 -10.02 -23.48
N ALA A 198 -14.56 -9.45 -22.35
CA ALA A 198 -14.64 -7.99 -22.17
C ALA A 198 -13.27 -7.31 -22.24
N ILE A 199 -12.19 -7.98 -21.80
CA ILE A 199 -10.81 -7.47 -21.92
C ILE A 199 -10.32 -7.58 -23.37
N ALA A 200 -10.56 -8.71 -24.03
CA ALA A 200 -9.99 -9.02 -25.35
C ALA A 200 -10.75 -8.38 -26.51
N LEU A 201 -12.08 -8.27 -26.43
CA LEU A 201 -12.92 -7.78 -27.52
C LEU A 201 -12.54 -6.37 -27.98
N PRO A 202 -12.30 -5.38 -27.10
CA PRO A 202 -11.87 -4.06 -27.55
C PRO A 202 -10.51 -4.08 -28.27
N ARG A 203 -9.60 -4.98 -27.89
CA ARG A 203 -8.31 -5.17 -28.60
C ARG A 203 -8.50 -5.76 -29.99
N VAL A 204 -9.44 -6.69 -30.14
CA VAL A 204 -9.80 -7.24 -31.46
C VAL A 204 -10.42 -6.15 -32.32
N VAL A 205 -11.34 -5.35 -31.79
CA VAL A 205 -11.93 -4.21 -32.50
C VAL A 205 -10.83 -3.24 -32.95
N ALA A 206 -9.84 -2.95 -32.10
CA ALA A 206 -8.71 -2.09 -32.43
C ALA A 206 -7.79 -2.62 -33.56
N THR A 207 -8.00 -3.85 -34.06
CA THR A 207 -7.30 -4.36 -35.26
C THR A 207 -8.02 -4.02 -36.57
N ASP A 208 -9.23 -3.47 -36.51
CA ASP A 208 -9.98 -3.04 -37.69
C ASP A 208 -9.31 -1.79 -38.30
N THR A 209 -8.92 -1.91 -39.57
CA THR A 209 -8.23 -0.84 -40.31
C THR A 209 -9.15 0.30 -40.73
N SER A 210 -10.47 0.15 -40.54
CA SER A 210 -11.46 1.18 -40.84
C SER A 210 -11.73 2.15 -39.69
N LEU A 211 -11.19 1.89 -38.50
CA LEU A 211 -11.31 2.77 -37.33
C LEU A 211 -10.48 4.04 -37.47
N ASP A 212 -11.00 5.14 -36.94
CA ASP A 212 -10.23 6.36 -36.74
C ASP A 212 -9.34 6.27 -35.49
N ASP A 213 -8.34 7.16 -35.41
CA ASP A 213 -7.37 7.18 -34.31
C ASP A 213 -8.03 7.39 -32.94
N GLU A 214 -9.17 8.09 -32.89
CA GLU A 214 -9.91 8.34 -31.66
C GLU A 214 -10.60 7.07 -31.17
N ALA A 215 -11.37 6.38 -32.03
CA ALA A 215 -12.02 5.14 -31.66
C ALA A 215 -11.01 4.02 -31.38
N PHE A 216 -9.86 3.99 -32.07
CA PHE A 216 -8.75 3.10 -31.75
C PHE A 216 -8.25 3.32 -30.31
N LYS A 217 -7.97 4.58 -29.94
CA LYS A 217 -7.51 4.92 -28.58
C LYS A 217 -8.58 4.62 -27.52
N ALA A 218 -9.84 4.87 -27.82
CA ALA A 218 -10.95 4.55 -26.94
C ALA A 218 -11.06 3.03 -26.69
N ALA A 219 -11.01 2.21 -27.75
CA ALA A 219 -11.07 0.76 -27.62
C ALA A 219 -9.88 0.19 -26.81
N MET A 220 -8.67 0.74 -27.01
CA MET A 220 -7.49 0.38 -26.23
C MET A 220 -7.66 0.75 -24.75
N ALA A 221 -8.17 1.96 -24.48
CA ALA A 221 -8.42 2.45 -23.12
C ALA A 221 -9.49 1.63 -22.39
N ASP A 222 -10.55 1.20 -23.09
CA ASP A 222 -11.60 0.34 -22.51
C ASP A 222 -11.04 -1.01 -22.06
N SER A 223 -10.14 -1.61 -22.86
CA SER A 223 -9.45 -2.85 -22.47
C SER A 223 -8.54 -2.63 -21.25
N ASP A 224 -7.74 -1.56 -21.24
CA ASP A 224 -6.86 -1.24 -20.10
C ASP A 224 -7.67 -0.95 -18.82
N TYR A 225 -8.79 -0.25 -18.94
CA TYR A 225 -9.72 0.00 -17.86
C TYR A 225 -10.28 -1.32 -17.31
N MET A 226 -10.73 -2.23 -18.17
CA MET A 226 -11.28 -3.52 -17.73
C MET A 226 -10.23 -4.37 -17.02
N VAL A 227 -8.98 -4.38 -17.51
CA VAL A 227 -7.87 -5.07 -16.83
C VAL A 227 -7.61 -4.47 -15.45
N ALA A 228 -7.53 -3.14 -15.34
CA ALA A 228 -7.34 -2.45 -14.06
C ALA A 228 -8.48 -2.75 -13.08
N TRP A 229 -9.72 -2.68 -13.57
CA TRP A 229 -10.93 -2.96 -12.80
C TRP A 229 -10.91 -4.40 -12.26
N CYS A 230 -10.59 -5.40 -13.08
CA CYS A 230 -10.48 -6.80 -12.67
C CYS A 230 -9.47 -6.99 -11.53
N TRP A 231 -8.30 -6.34 -11.61
CA TRP A 231 -7.30 -6.42 -10.55
C TRP A 231 -7.68 -5.65 -9.29
N ASP A 232 -8.48 -4.59 -9.41
CA ASP A 232 -9.05 -3.87 -8.25
C ASP A 232 -10.13 -4.68 -7.53
N GLN A 233 -10.82 -5.59 -8.22
CA GLN A 233 -11.77 -6.50 -7.58
C GLN A 233 -11.08 -7.56 -6.71
N PHE A 234 -9.80 -7.89 -6.99
CA PHE A 234 -9.07 -8.85 -6.18
C PHE A 234 -8.85 -8.32 -4.76
N LYS A 235 -9.56 -8.92 -3.81
CA LYS A 235 -9.34 -8.72 -2.38
C LYS A 235 -8.62 -9.94 -1.85
N ALA A 236 -7.39 -9.72 -1.37
CA ALA A 236 -6.63 -10.75 -0.68
C ALA A 236 -7.47 -11.37 0.44
N PRO A 237 -7.52 -12.71 0.58
CA PRO A 237 -8.10 -13.31 1.77
C PRO A 237 -7.33 -12.78 2.98
N SER A 238 -8.00 -12.01 3.84
CA SER A 238 -7.33 -11.37 4.96
C SER A 238 -6.78 -12.46 5.88
N ALA A 239 -5.45 -12.52 6.06
CA ALA A 239 -4.79 -13.41 7.02
C ALA A 239 -5.13 -13.10 8.51
N LYS A 240 -6.20 -12.33 8.76
CA LYS A 240 -6.79 -12.07 10.09
C LYS A 240 -8.03 -12.95 10.34
N GLY A 241 -8.06 -14.16 9.79
CA GLY A 241 -8.88 -15.23 10.36
C GLY A 241 -8.18 -15.75 11.61
N GLY A 242 -8.77 -15.50 12.78
CA GLY A 242 -8.23 -15.96 14.05
C GLY A 242 -8.00 -17.48 14.04
N LYS A 243 -7.02 -17.94 14.83
CA LYS A 243 -6.94 -19.33 15.26
C LYS A 243 -8.30 -19.71 15.85
N GLY A 244 -9.08 -20.53 15.14
CA GLY A 244 -10.33 -21.09 15.66
C GLY A 244 -11.54 -20.78 14.79
N ALA A 245 -11.61 -21.42 13.64
CA ALA A 245 -12.81 -22.02 13.05
C ALA A 245 -12.38 -22.44 11.64
N GLY A 246 -12.59 -23.72 11.29
CA GLY A 246 -12.50 -24.13 9.90
C GLY A 246 -13.46 -23.27 9.10
N ALA A 247 -12.94 -22.32 8.34
CA ALA A 247 -13.71 -21.69 7.30
C ALA A 247 -14.08 -22.81 6.35
N ALA A 248 -15.39 -23.05 6.20
CA ALA A 248 -15.90 -23.93 5.16
C ALA A 248 -15.26 -23.49 3.85
N ASP A 249 -14.67 -24.48 3.16
CA ASP A 249 -14.16 -24.29 1.82
C ASP A 249 -15.26 -23.61 1.00
N PRO A 250 -15.04 -22.39 0.46
CA PRO A 250 -16.02 -21.76 -0.41
C PRO A 250 -16.25 -22.56 -1.71
N TYR A 251 -15.53 -23.68 -1.91
CA TYR A 251 -15.61 -24.55 -3.08
C TYR A 251 -15.60 -26.06 -2.77
N ALA A 252 -16.03 -26.49 -1.57
CA ALA A 252 -16.39 -27.90 -1.34
C ALA A 252 -17.76 -28.25 -1.97
#